data_AF-A0A820K768-F1
#
_entry.id   AF-A0A820K768-F1
#
_cell.length_a   1.000
_cell.length_b   1.000
_cell.length_c   1.000
_cell.angle_alpha   90.00
_cell.angle_beta   90.00
_cell.angle_gamma   90.00
#
_symmetry.space_group_name_H-M   'P 1'
#
loop_
_entity.id
_entity.type
_entity.pdbx_description
1 polymer ?
#
loop_
_entity_poly.entity_id
_entity_poly.type
_entity_poly.pdbx_seq_one_letter_code
_entity_poly.pdbx_strand_id
1 'polypeptide(L)'
;RQRYWGTPIPIIHCDQCGSVPVPENELPVRLPSIENIRSSSKTGISPLANAHDWKKIQCPKCGNENAKRETDTMDTFVDSSWYFLRYLDNDNTEKPFEPNIVNKLMPVDLYIGGLEHALTHLFVARFIQHFMHSKGLCTSLEPFKRFIPIGMVQGKTYKTSNGQYVTKD
;
A
#
# COMPACT_ATOMS: atom_id res chain seq x y z
N ARG A 1 -1.92 -1.73 9.37
CA ARG A 1 -0.84 -0.99 10.06
C ARG A 1 -1.49 0.06 10.95
N GLN A 2 -1.07 0.16 12.21
CA GLN A 2 -1.57 1.17 13.16
C GLN A 2 -0.90 2.54 12.91
N ARG A 3 -1.04 3.07 11.70
CA ARG A 3 -0.44 4.32 11.22
C ARG A 3 -1.47 5.14 10.48
N TYR A 4 -1.37 6.45 10.61
CA TYR A 4 -2.24 7.38 9.88
C TYR A 4 -1.93 7.42 8.38
N TRP A 5 -0.64 7.53 8.02
CA TRP A 5 -0.24 7.76 6.64
C TRP A 5 -0.09 6.44 5.87
N GLY A 6 -1.18 6.00 5.27
CA GLY A 6 -1.27 4.85 4.38
C GLY A 6 -2.67 4.73 3.81
N THR A 7 -2.87 3.83 2.86
CA THR A 7 -4.17 3.61 2.21
C THR A 7 -5.17 3.01 3.22
N PRO A 8 -6.33 3.65 3.50
CA PRO A 8 -7.36 3.06 4.36
C PRO A 8 -7.83 1.71 3.81
N ILE A 9 -7.92 0.70 4.68
CA ILE A 9 -8.42 -0.61 4.28
C ILE A 9 -9.95 -0.49 4.06
N PRO A 10 -10.49 -0.87 2.88
CA PRO A 10 -11.90 -0.67 2.54
C PRO A 10 -12.80 -1.77 3.14
N ILE A 11 -12.73 -1.91 4.47
CA ILE A 11 -13.52 -2.87 5.26
C ILE A 11 -14.32 -2.11 6.33
N ILE A 12 -15.52 -2.61 6.61
CA ILE A 12 -16.44 -2.16 7.67
C ILE A 12 -16.65 -3.34 8.62
N HIS A 13 -16.52 -3.10 9.92
CA HIS A 13 -16.81 -4.05 10.99
C HIS A 13 -18.20 -3.80 11.55
N CYS A 14 -19.07 -4.81 11.51
CA CYS A 14 -20.43 -4.77 12.01
C CYS A 14 -20.68 -5.94 12.97
N ASP A 15 -21.23 -5.68 14.14
CA ASP A 15 -21.47 -6.71 15.18
C ASP A 15 -22.45 -7.81 14.73
N GLN A 16 -23.31 -7.54 13.75
CA GLN A 16 -24.27 -8.51 13.20
C GLN A 16 -23.74 -9.26 11.97
N CYS A 17 -22.94 -8.59 11.12
CA CYS A 17 -22.52 -9.13 9.82
C CYS A 17 -21.05 -9.57 9.76
N GLY A 18 -20.24 -9.21 10.77
CA GLY A 18 -18.79 -9.37 10.74
C GLY A 18 -18.11 -8.30 9.88
N SER A 19 -17.02 -8.68 9.22
CA SER A 19 -16.30 -7.81 8.28
C SER A 19 -16.99 -7.79 6.92
N VAL A 20 -17.33 -6.60 6.45
CA VAL A 20 -18.06 -6.33 5.20
C VAL A 20 -17.23 -5.39 4.33
N PRO A 21 -17.07 -5.62 3.02
CA PRO A 21 -16.38 -4.68 2.15
C PRO A 21 -17.16 -3.37 2.01
N VAL A 22 -16.43 -2.27 1.87
CA VAL A 22 -17.02 -1.00 1.42
C VAL A 22 -17.55 -1.19 -0.01
N PRO A 23 -18.75 -0.69 -0.34
CA PRO A 23 -19.29 -0.75 -1.70
C PRO A 23 -18.35 -0.07 -2.73
N GLU A 24 -18.26 -0.62 -3.93
CA GLU A 24 -17.34 -0.14 -4.97
C GLU A 24 -17.60 1.32 -5.36
N ASN A 25 -18.87 1.73 -5.40
CA ASN A 25 -19.30 3.10 -5.69
C ASN A 25 -19.03 4.10 -4.55
N GLU A 26 -18.62 3.63 -3.37
CA GLU A 26 -18.18 4.47 -2.25
C GLU A 26 -16.66 4.59 -2.15
N LEU A 27 -15.93 3.94 -3.07
CA LEU A 27 -14.49 4.12 -3.18
C LEU A 27 -14.15 5.47 -3.85
N PRO A 28 -13.01 6.10 -3.48
CA PRO A 28 -12.06 5.67 -2.46
C PRO A 28 -12.47 6.07 -1.04
N VAL A 29 -12.15 5.24 -0.06
CA VAL A 29 -12.16 5.65 1.36
C VAL A 29 -10.99 6.60 1.60
N ARG A 30 -11.27 7.90 1.69
CA ARG A 30 -10.24 8.94 1.86
C ARG A 30 -9.85 9.07 3.33
N LEU A 31 -8.56 9.35 3.58
CA LEU A 31 -8.08 9.70 4.93
C LEU A 31 -8.80 10.96 5.42
N PRO A 32 -9.29 10.98 6.68
CA PRO A 32 -9.85 12.18 7.26
C PRO A 32 -8.75 13.17 7.65
N SER A 33 -9.06 14.46 7.67
CA SER A 33 -8.19 15.42 8.35
C SER A 33 -8.25 15.18 9.85
N ILE A 34 -7.09 15.02 10.51
CA ILE A 34 -6.99 14.84 11.96
C ILE A 34 -5.94 15.81 12.50
N GLU A 35 -6.28 16.53 13.55
CA GLU A 35 -5.32 17.33 14.31
C GLU A 35 -4.44 16.45 15.19
N ASN A 36 -3.17 16.83 15.41
CA ASN A 36 -2.28 16.16 16.37
C ASN A 36 -1.94 14.66 16.10
N ILE A 37 -1.80 14.26 14.83
CA ILE A 37 -1.42 12.90 14.39
C ILE A 37 -0.20 12.30 15.16
N ARG A 38 0.78 13.15 15.51
CA ARG A 38 2.00 12.75 16.23
C ARG A 38 1.73 12.25 17.64
N SER A 39 0.73 12.83 18.33
CA SER A 39 0.39 12.50 19.71
C SER A 39 -0.25 11.11 19.81
N SER A 40 -1.09 10.77 18.84
CA SER A 40 -1.76 9.46 18.76
C SER A 40 -0.81 8.29 18.46
N SER A 41 0.36 8.54 17.87
CA SER A 41 1.29 7.47 17.49
C SER A 41 2.03 6.83 18.68
N LYS A 42 1.94 7.42 19.88
CA LYS A 42 2.65 6.97 21.09
C LYS A 42 1.92 5.87 21.89
N THR A 43 0.64 5.63 21.60
CA THR A 43 -0.21 4.69 22.37
C THR A 43 -0.23 3.27 21.78
N GLY A 44 0.36 3.06 20.61
CA GLY A 44 0.29 1.78 19.87
C GLY A 44 -1.05 1.55 19.15
N ILE A 45 -2.00 2.47 19.28
CA ILE A 45 -3.31 2.42 18.63
C ILE A 45 -3.25 3.22 17.32
N SER A 46 -3.99 2.79 16.29
CA SER A 46 -4.08 3.54 15.04
C SER A 46 -4.62 4.96 15.29
N PRO A 47 -3.98 6.02 14.76
CA PRO A 47 -4.50 7.38 14.86
C PRO A 47 -5.95 7.53 14.34
N LEU A 48 -6.34 6.74 13.34
CA LEU A 48 -7.70 6.76 12.77
C LEU A 48 -8.76 6.27 13.77
N ALA A 49 -8.38 5.53 14.82
CA ALA A 49 -9.31 5.11 15.87
C ALA A 49 -9.91 6.30 16.64
N ASN A 50 -9.21 7.44 16.67
CA ASN A 50 -9.65 8.67 17.32
C ASN A 50 -10.50 9.56 16.39
N ALA A 51 -10.60 9.24 15.09
CA ALA A 51 -11.45 9.98 14.16
C ALA A 51 -12.91 9.53 14.29
N HIS A 52 -13.57 9.98 15.37
CA HIS A 52 -14.88 9.45 15.78
C HIS A 52 -15.98 9.60 14.73
N ASP A 53 -15.98 10.69 13.96
CA ASP A 53 -16.99 10.92 12.93
C ASP A 53 -16.68 10.14 11.65
N TRP A 54 -15.41 10.11 11.24
CA TRP A 54 -14.99 9.36 10.05
C TRP A 54 -15.16 7.84 10.21
N LYS A 55 -14.90 7.30 11.41
CA LYS A 55 -14.96 5.86 11.66
C LYS A 55 -16.39 5.33 11.72
N LYS A 56 -17.38 6.16 12.08
CA LYS A 56 -18.79 5.75 12.14
C LYS A 56 -19.34 5.60 10.73
N ILE A 57 -20.03 4.49 10.48
CA ILE A 57 -20.66 4.24 9.18
C ILE A 57 -21.83 3.27 9.38
N GLN A 58 -22.87 3.40 8.56
CA GLN A 58 -23.94 2.41 8.51
C GLN A 58 -23.47 1.14 7.78
N CYS A 59 -23.78 -0.03 8.30
CA CYS A 59 -23.45 -1.28 7.62
C CYS A 59 -24.19 -1.39 6.28
N PRO A 60 -23.49 -1.53 5.13
CA PRO A 60 -24.15 -1.60 3.84
C PRO A 60 -24.94 -2.91 3.62
N LYS A 61 -24.71 -3.93 4.46
CA LYS A 61 -25.37 -5.23 4.36
C LYS A 61 -26.68 -5.32 5.15
N CYS A 62 -26.74 -4.76 6.36
CA CYS A 62 -27.93 -4.87 7.23
C CYS A 62 -28.50 -3.54 7.72
N GLY A 63 -27.90 -2.40 7.38
CA GLY A 63 -28.37 -1.08 7.78
C GLY A 63 -28.07 -0.69 9.23
N ASN A 64 -27.31 -1.49 9.99
CA ASN A 64 -26.95 -1.15 11.38
C ASN A 64 -26.07 0.12 11.44
N GLU A 65 -26.50 1.12 12.19
CA GLU A 65 -25.84 2.44 12.31
C GLU A 65 -24.56 2.43 13.16
N ASN A 66 -24.34 1.38 13.96
CA ASN A 66 -23.21 1.27 14.88
C ASN A 66 -21.98 0.55 14.28
N ALA A 67 -21.95 0.33 12.95
CA ALA A 67 -20.79 -0.23 12.29
C ALA A 67 -19.62 0.78 12.23
N LYS A 68 -18.41 0.24 12.08
CA LYS A 68 -17.17 1.03 12.13
C LYS A 68 -16.26 0.68 10.97
N ARG A 69 -15.63 1.68 10.36
CA ARG A 69 -14.57 1.47 9.37
C ARG A 69 -13.37 0.77 10.01
N GLU A 70 -12.65 -0.03 9.24
CA GLU A 70 -11.29 -0.44 9.58
C GLU A 70 -10.43 0.81 9.80
N THR A 71 -9.69 0.83 10.90
CA THR A 71 -8.86 1.99 11.30
C THR A 71 -7.38 1.75 11.00
N ASP A 72 -7.00 0.54 10.63
CA ASP A 72 -5.69 0.25 10.10
C ASP A 72 -5.54 0.69 8.63
N THR A 73 -4.31 1.03 8.27
CA THR A 73 -3.92 1.32 6.89
C THR A 73 -3.10 0.18 6.28
N MET A 74 -3.12 0.07 4.95
CA MET A 74 -2.22 -0.81 4.23
C MET A 74 -0.77 -0.34 4.35
N ASP A 75 0.16 -1.28 4.29
CA ASP A 75 1.59 -0.99 4.30
C ASP A 75 2.07 -0.49 2.93
N THR A 76 3.15 0.30 2.90
CA THR A 76 3.73 0.84 1.66
C THR A 76 4.17 -0.25 0.66
N PHE A 77 4.47 -1.47 1.12
CA PHE A 77 4.75 -2.60 0.22
C PHE A 77 3.51 -3.11 -0.52
N VAL A 78 2.29 -2.76 -0.09
CA VAL A 78 1.08 -2.98 -0.90
C VAL A 78 1.09 -2.05 -2.09
N ASP A 79 1.33 -0.75 -1.88
CA ASP A 79 1.34 0.24 -2.97
C ASP A 79 2.45 -0.06 -4.00
N SER A 80 3.67 -0.32 -3.51
CA SER A 80 4.82 -0.61 -4.38
C SER A 80 4.82 -2.01 -4.99
N SER A 81 3.86 -2.87 -4.67
CA SER A 81 3.80 -4.22 -5.25
C SER A 81 3.25 -4.27 -6.68
N TRP A 82 2.60 -3.21 -7.15
CA TRP A 82 1.94 -3.21 -8.47
C TRP A 82 2.06 -1.89 -9.23
N TYR A 83 2.79 -0.90 -8.70
CA TYR A 83 2.93 0.43 -9.30
C TYR A 83 3.45 0.40 -10.76
N PHE A 84 4.30 -0.57 -11.10
CA PHE A 84 4.83 -0.76 -12.46
C PHE A 84 3.73 -1.09 -13.49
N LEU A 85 2.63 -1.69 -13.07
CA LEU A 85 1.44 -1.89 -13.92
C LEU A 85 0.67 -0.59 -14.06
N ARG A 86 0.52 0.15 -12.96
CA ARG A 86 -0.23 1.41 -12.95
C ARG A 86 0.41 2.49 -13.82
N TYR A 87 1.74 2.50 -13.96
CA TYR A 87 2.41 3.43 -14.88
C TYR A 87 1.94 3.30 -16.34
N LEU A 88 1.45 2.14 -16.75
CA LEU A 88 1.00 1.93 -18.12
C LEU A 88 -0.38 2.57 -18.39
N ASP A 89 -1.13 2.88 -17.34
CA ASP A 89 -2.51 3.38 -17.43
C ASP A 89 -2.88 4.22 -16.17
N ASN A 90 -2.08 5.26 -15.89
CA ASN A 90 -2.13 5.96 -14.60
C ASN A 90 -3.36 6.86 -14.41
N ASP A 91 -4.01 7.26 -15.50
CA ASP A 91 -5.17 8.18 -15.49
C ASP A 91 -6.52 7.44 -15.49
N ASN A 92 -6.52 6.11 -15.56
CA ASN A 92 -7.75 5.31 -15.56
C ASN A 92 -8.47 5.36 -14.22
N THR A 93 -9.67 5.95 -14.19
CA THR A 93 -10.49 6.12 -12.98
C THR A 93 -11.51 4.99 -12.76
N GLU A 94 -11.67 4.09 -13.72
CA GLU A 94 -12.67 3.01 -13.69
C GLU A 94 -12.08 1.67 -13.26
N LYS A 95 -10.81 1.42 -13.58
CA LYS A 95 -10.09 0.17 -13.29
C LYS A 95 -8.71 0.45 -12.71
N PRO A 96 -8.09 -0.54 -12.05
CA PRO A 96 -6.68 -0.45 -11.66
C PRO A 96 -5.75 -0.20 -12.86
N PHE A 97 -6.06 -0.79 -14.02
CA PHE A 97 -5.40 -0.59 -15.32
C PHE A 97 -6.18 -1.37 -16.39
N GLU A 98 -6.03 -1.02 -17.67
CA GLU A 98 -6.54 -1.81 -18.78
C GLU A 98 -5.66 -3.04 -19.10
N PRO A 99 -6.19 -4.28 -19.01
CA PRO A 99 -5.42 -5.50 -19.29
C PRO A 99 -4.77 -5.52 -20.69
N ASN A 100 -5.44 -4.94 -21.69
CA ASN A 100 -4.92 -4.89 -23.06
C ASN A 100 -3.66 -4.02 -23.22
N ILE A 101 -3.52 -2.98 -22.39
CA ILE A 101 -2.31 -2.14 -22.38
C ILE A 101 -1.19 -2.89 -21.67
N VAL A 102 -1.50 -3.43 -20.48
CA VAL A 102 -0.56 -4.21 -19.67
C VAL A 102 0.02 -5.39 -20.45
N ASN A 103 -0.82 -6.19 -21.11
CA ASN A 103 -0.39 -7.39 -21.83
C ASN A 103 0.53 -7.11 -23.04
N LYS A 104 0.55 -5.87 -23.55
CA LYS A 104 1.45 -5.47 -24.64
C LYS A 104 2.84 -5.08 -24.14
N LEU A 105 2.93 -4.56 -22.93
CA LEU A 105 4.14 -3.91 -22.41
C LEU A 105 4.79 -4.70 -21.27
N MET A 106 4.05 -5.61 -20.63
CA MET A 106 4.56 -6.49 -19.59
C MET A 106 5.02 -7.84 -20.15
N PRO A 107 5.99 -8.50 -19.48
CA PRO A 107 6.65 -8.06 -18.26
C PRO A 107 7.80 -7.07 -18.52
N VAL A 108 8.16 -6.28 -17.50
CA VAL A 108 9.26 -5.31 -17.58
C VAL A 108 10.54 -6.03 -18.01
N ASP A 109 11.16 -5.58 -19.10
CA ASP A 109 12.33 -6.25 -19.67
C ASP A 109 13.55 -6.17 -18.73
N LEU A 110 13.77 -5.01 -18.13
CA LEU A 110 14.90 -4.75 -17.25
C LEU A 110 14.47 -3.92 -16.05
N TYR A 111 14.57 -4.52 -14.86
CA TYR A 111 14.36 -3.85 -13.58
C TYR A 111 15.70 -3.65 -12.88
N ILE A 112 15.99 -2.43 -12.46
CA ILE A 112 17.28 -2.04 -11.84
C ILE A 112 16.99 -1.51 -10.44
N GLY A 113 17.61 -2.06 -9.41
CA GLY A 113 17.34 -1.67 -8.03
C GLY A 113 18.33 -2.26 -7.03
N GLY A 114 18.21 -1.88 -5.77
CA GLY A 114 19.09 -2.39 -4.72
C GLY A 114 18.71 -3.80 -4.23
N LEU A 115 19.71 -4.56 -3.78
CA LEU A 115 19.54 -5.93 -3.26
C LEU A 115 18.77 -5.98 -1.94
N GLU A 116 18.73 -4.89 -1.18
CA GLU A 116 17.95 -4.76 0.06
C GLU A 116 16.45 -5.02 -0.13
N HIS A 117 15.96 -4.89 -1.36
CA HIS A 117 14.57 -5.13 -1.71
C HIS A 117 14.24 -6.59 -2.08
N ALA A 118 15.23 -7.50 -2.06
CA ALA A 118 15.07 -8.89 -2.51
C ALA A 118 13.96 -9.65 -1.76
N LEU A 119 13.91 -9.52 -0.43
CA LEU A 119 12.93 -10.22 0.41
C LEU A 119 11.71 -9.36 0.77
N THR A 120 11.66 -8.12 0.30
CA THR A 120 10.54 -7.20 0.54
C THR A 120 9.80 -6.92 -0.76
N HIS A 121 10.08 -5.80 -1.41
CA HIS A 121 9.40 -5.37 -2.63
C HIS A 121 9.45 -6.43 -3.74
N LEU A 122 10.61 -7.03 -4.04
CA LEU A 122 10.70 -8.01 -5.13
C LEU A 122 9.86 -9.27 -4.85
N PHE A 123 9.77 -9.70 -3.58
CA PHE A 123 8.91 -10.82 -3.21
C PHE A 123 7.43 -10.46 -3.34
N VAL A 124 7.00 -9.34 -2.76
CA VAL A 124 5.58 -8.95 -2.76
C VAL A 124 5.10 -8.57 -4.16
N ALA A 125 5.95 -7.95 -4.99
CA ALA A 125 5.63 -7.65 -6.39
C ALA A 125 5.36 -8.92 -7.20
N ARG A 126 6.17 -9.97 -7.02
CA ARG A 126 5.93 -11.27 -7.65
C ARG A 126 4.63 -11.89 -7.16
N PHE A 127 4.39 -11.90 -5.85
CA PHE A 127 3.15 -12.43 -5.29
C PHE A 127 1.91 -11.75 -5.88
N ILE A 128 1.91 -10.41 -5.95
CA ILE A 128 0.79 -9.65 -6.51
C ILE A 128 0.65 -9.84 -8.02
N GLN A 129 1.75 -9.95 -8.77
CA GLN A 129 1.71 -10.30 -10.19
C GLN A 129 1.04 -11.67 -10.40
N HIS A 130 1.42 -12.69 -9.62
CA HIS A 130 0.81 -14.03 -9.69
C HIS A 130 -0.69 -13.97 -9.36
N PHE A 131 -1.08 -13.19 -8.35
CA PHE A 131 -2.49 -12.96 -8.05
C PHE A 131 -3.23 -12.30 -9.22
N MET A 132 -2.69 -11.24 -9.81
CA MET A 132 -3.31 -10.55 -10.95
C MET A 132 -3.41 -11.45 -12.18
N HIS A 133 -2.39 -12.27 -12.44
CA HIS A 133 -2.42 -13.29 -13.48
C HIS A 133 -3.53 -14.32 -13.23
N SER A 134 -3.67 -14.80 -11.99
CA SER A 134 -4.74 -15.75 -11.62
C SER A 134 -6.16 -15.17 -11.79
N LYS A 135 -6.29 -13.83 -11.80
CA LYS A 135 -7.54 -13.11 -12.06
C LYS A 135 -7.72 -12.71 -13.53
N GLY A 136 -6.80 -13.07 -14.41
CA GLY A 136 -6.84 -12.72 -15.83
C GLY A 136 -6.59 -11.24 -16.13
N LEU A 137 -6.05 -10.49 -15.16
CA LEU A 137 -5.76 -9.06 -15.32
C LEU A 137 -4.45 -8.82 -16.09
N CYS A 138 -3.55 -9.80 -16.12
CA CYS A 138 -2.32 -9.79 -16.90
C CYS A 138 -1.98 -11.20 -17.40
N THR A 139 -1.31 -11.30 -18.54
CA THR A 139 -0.86 -12.58 -19.12
C THR A 139 0.53 -13.00 -18.63
N SER A 140 1.35 -12.07 -18.15
CA SER A 140 2.68 -12.37 -17.63
C SER A 140 2.60 -12.89 -16.19
N LEU A 141 3.20 -14.05 -15.94
CA LEU A 141 3.23 -14.66 -14.60
C LEU A 141 4.23 -13.95 -13.66
N GLU A 142 5.36 -13.48 -14.19
CA GLU A 142 6.40 -12.76 -13.45
C GLU A 142 6.45 -11.30 -13.90
N PRO A 143 6.70 -10.33 -13.00
CA PRO A 143 6.64 -8.90 -13.34
C PRO A 143 7.91 -8.38 -14.04
N PHE A 144 9.07 -9.02 -13.81
CA PHE A 144 10.38 -8.57 -14.28
C PHE A 144 11.11 -9.73 -14.99
N LYS A 145 11.51 -9.55 -16.26
CA LYS A 145 12.28 -10.57 -17.00
C LYS A 145 13.71 -10.67 -16.50
N ARG A 146 14.33 -9.53 -16.23
CA ARG A 146 15.71 -9.43 -15.74
C ARG A 146 15.80 -8.39 -14.63
N PHE A 147 16.45 -8.76 -13.54
CA PHE A 147 16.83 -7.85 -12.46
C PHE A 147 18.33 -7.59 -12.51
N ILE A 148 18.74 -6.32 -12.46
CA ILE A 148 20.15 -5.92 -12.28
C ILE A 148 20.27 -5.23 -10.92
N PRO A 149 20.95 -5.86 -9.94
CA PRO A 149 21.21 -5.21 -8.68
C PRO A 149 22.27 -4.12 -8.85
N ILE A 150 22.02 -2.92 -8.30
CA ILE A 150 23.03 -1.87 -8.23
C ILE A 150 23.87 -1.99 -6.96
N GLY A 151 25.16 -1.68 -7.09
CA GLY A 151 26.06 -1.54 -5.95
C GLY A 151 25.78 -0.26 -5.18
N MET A 152 26.10 -0.26 -3.89
CA MET A 152 25.96 0.93 -3.06
C MET A 152 27.07 1.94 -3.37
N VAL A 153 26.70 3.20 -3.62
CA VAL A 153 27.69 4.29 -3.73
C VAL A 153 28.24 4.58 -2.33
N GLN A 154 29.56 4.49 -2.18
CA GLN A 154 30.22 4.64 -0.88
C GLN A 154 30.82 6.04 -0.71
N GLY A 155 30.84 6.53 0.53
CA GLY A 155 31.49 7.78 0.93
C GLY A 155 32.03 7.68 2.36
N LYS A 156 33.02 8.50 2.72
CA LYS A 156 33.52 8.58 4.09
C LYS A 156 32.44 9.16 5.00
N THR A 157 32.13 8.45 6.08
CA THR A 157 31.22 8.91 7.13
C THR A 157 31.98 9.00 8.44
N TYR A 158 31.76 10.08 9.18
CA TYR A 158 32.33 10.31 10.50
C TYR A 158 31.29 9.95 11.55
N LYS A 159 31.70 9.23 12.58
CA LYS A 159 30.83 8.78 13.66
C LYS A 159 31.51 9.09 14.99
N THR A 160 30.79 9.75 15.90
CA THR A 160 31.29 9.99 17.25
C THR A 160 31.38 8.67 18.02
N SER A 161 32.12 8.66 19.14
CA SER A 161 32.19 7.49 20.03
C SER A 161 30.82 7.01 20.52
N ASN A 162 29.83 7.92 20.59
CA ASN A 162 28.47 7.64 21.03
C ASN A 162 27.53 7.22 19.89
N GLY A 163 28.08 7.09 18.68
CA GLY A 163 27.39 6.53 17.54
C GLY A 163 26.57 7.49 16.70
N GLN A 164 26.68 8.80 16.96
CA GLN A 164 26.05 9.82 16.12
C GLN A 164 26.89 10.04 14.85
N TYR A 165 26.22 10.05 13.70
CA TYR A 165 26.84 10.42 12.43
C TYR A 165 27.02 11.94 12.36
N VAL A 166 28.21 12.40 11.98
CA VAL A 166 28.56 13.81 11.85
C VAL A 166 29.12 14.10 10.47
N THR A 167 29.01 15.36 10.06
CA THR A 167 29.76 15.88 8.92
C THR A 167 31.26 15.85 9.21
N LYS A 168 32.07 16.02 8.16
CA LYS A 168 33.52 16.09 8.33
C LYS A 168 33.94 17.29 9.20
N ASP A 169 33.21 18.39 9.04
CA ASP A 169 33.31 19.62 9.83
C ASP A 169 32.49 19.50 11.11
#